data_AF-K5BDL1-F1
#
_entry.id   AF-K5BDL1-F1
#
_cell.length_a   1.000
_cell.length_b   1.000
_cell.length_c   1.000
_cell.angle_alpha   90.00
_cell.angle_beta   90.00
_cell.angle_gamma   90.00
#
_symmetry.space_group_name_H-M   'P 1'
#
loop_
_entity.id
_entity.type
_entity.pdbx_description
1 polymer ?
#
loop_
_entity_poly.entity_id
_entity_poly.type
_entity_poly.pdbx_seq_one_letter_code
_entity_poly.pdbx_strand_id
1 'polypeptide(L)' 'MAFIAGAPGGRGKENPGPGGSGADLPVVAFPADPRVKPVDISNAVLFPASDEARYITGVTLPVDAGSLLR' A
#
# COMPACT_ATOMS: atom_id res chain seq x y z
N MET A 1 28.05 -7.67 -41.28
CA MET A 1 26.99 -6.64 -41.29
C MET A 1 27.24 -5.69 -40.13
N ALA A 2 27.37 -4.39 -40.42
CA ALA A 2 27.67 -3.29 -39.48
C ALA A 2 26.42 -2.87 -38.68
N PHE A 3 26.51 -2.58 -37.36
CA PHE A 3 26.52 -1.25 -36.68
C PHE A 3 25.46 -0.25 -37.22
N ILE A 4 24.65 0.51 -36.46
CA ILE A 4 24.84 1.37 -35.26
C ILE A 4 23.41 1.79 -34.80
N ALA A 5 23.04 1.88 -33.51
CA ALA A 5 23.06 3.07 -32.63
C ALA A 5 22.13 2.74 -31.43
N GLY A 6 22.34 3.08 -30.16
CA GLY A 6 22.96 4.27 -29.60
C GLY A 6 21.88 5.23 -29.08
N ALA A 7 21.40 5.03 -27.84
CA ALA A 7 21.07 6.12 -26.91
C ALA A 7 20.76 5.58 -25.48
N PRO A 8 21.54 5.98 -24.47
CA PRO A 8 21.23 5.84 -23.05
C PRO A 8 20.44 7.06 -22.54
N GLY A 9 19.59 6.87 -21.53
CA GLY A 9 18.91 7.93 -20.80
C GLY A 9 17.54 7.44 -20.31
N GLY A 10 17.16 7.53 -19.04
CA GLY A 10 17.64 8.36 -17.95
C GLY A 10 16.43 9.05 -17.31
N ARG A 11 16.39 9.03 -15.98
CA ARG A 11 15.54 9.83 -15.07
C ARG A 11 14.12 9.32 -14.79
N GLY A 12 13.74 9.40 -13.52
CA GLY A 12 12.35 9.28 -13.07
C GLY A 12 12.08 8.24 -11.97
N LYS A 13 12.99 8.07 -10.99
CA LYS A 13 12.60 7.56 -9.66
C LYS A 13 11.85 8.69 -8.93
N GLU A 14 10.67 9.02 -9.42
CA GLU A 14 9.74 9.95 -8.77
C GLU A 14 8.34 9.60 -9.23
N ASN A 15 7.77 8.56 -8.60
CA ASN A 15 6.32 8.55 -8.48
C ASN A 15 6.02 9.67 -7.47
N PRO A 16 5.15 10.65 -7.78
CA PRO A 16 4.82 11.69 -6.82
C PRO A 16 4.08 10.99 -5.68
N GLY A 17 4.82 10.65 -4.63
CA GLY A 17 4.22 10.36 -3.35
C GLY A 17 3.35 11.57 -2.98
N PRO A 18 2.19 11.35 -2.34
CA PRO A 18 1.33 12.45 -1.94
C PRO A 18 2.15 13.40 -1.05
N GLY A 19 2.47 14.57 -1.61
CA GLY A 19 3.26 15.60 -0.95
C GLY A 19 2.38 16.44 -0.04
N GLY A 20 2.68 16.41 1.27
CA GLY A 20 2.18 17.32 2.32
C GLY A 20 0.72 17.06 2.72
N SER A 21 0.30 17.16 3.98
CA SER A 21 0.84 17.84 5.16
C SER A 21 0.40 17.09 6.41
N GLY A 22 1.25 17.03 7.44
CA GLY A 22 0.91 16.48 8.75
C GLY A 22 -0.31 17.18 9.33
N ALA A 23 -1.46 16.52 9.24
CA ALA A 23 -2.50 16.67 10.22
C ALA A 23 -2.13 15.71 11.35
N ASP A 24 -1.95 16.25 12.55
CA ASP A 24 -1.56 15.56 13.79
C ASP A 24 -2.67 14.63 14.31
N LEU A 25 -3.24 13.82 13.43
CA LEU A 25 -4.02 12.66 13.81
C LEU A 25 -3.00 11.55 14.14
N PRO A 26 -3.30 10.62 15.06
CA PRO A 26 -2.53 9.39 15.16
C PRO A 26 -2.76 8.59 13.87
N VAL A 27 -2.06 9.00 12.82
CA VAL A 27 -2.15 8.39 11.50
C VAL A 27 -1.49 7.04 11.66
N VAL A 28 -2.34 6.02 11.76
CA VAL A 28 -2.00 4.63 11.44
C VAL A 28 -0.94 4.64 10.34
N ALA A 29 0.27 4.22 10.70
CA ALA A 29 1.44 4.36 9.84
C ALA A 29 1.12 3.79 8.45
N PHE A 30 1.03 4.67 7.45
CA PHE A 30 0.82 4.23 6.09
C PHE A 30 2.10 3.56 5.58
N PRO A 31 2.00 2.39 4.93
CA PRO A 31 3.16 1.70 4.40
C PRO A 31 3.88 2.58 3.38
N ALA A 32 5.22 2.51 3.39
CA ALA A 32 6.05 3.25 2.44
C ALA A 32 5.81 2.85 0.96
N ASP A 33 5.29 1.64 0.73
CA ASP A 33 4.81 1.20 -0.58
C ASP A 33 3.30 1.44 -0.67
N PRO A 34 2.82 2.26 -1.63
CA PRO A 34 1.40 2.60 -1.73
C PRO A 34 0.52 1.45 -2.25
N ARG A 35 1.10 0.29 -2.59
CA ARG A 35 0.37 -0.88 -3.10
C ARG A 35 0.29 -1.98 -2.05
N VAL A 36 -0.92 -2.50 -1.86
CA VAL A 36 -1.19 -3.72 -1.08
C VAL A 36 -0.56 -4.93 -1.77
N LYS A 37 0.11 -5.78 -0.99
CA LYS A 37 0.76 -7.01 -1.43
C LYS A 37 0.00 -8.23 -0.89
N PRO A 38 0.16 -9.42 -1.51
CA PRO A 38 -0.48 -10.64 -1.02
C PRO A 38 -0.18 -10.98 0.46
N VAL A 39 1.01 -10.61 0.94
CA VAL A 39 1.42 -10.80 2.35
C VAL A 39 0.58 -9.95 3.32
N ASP A 40 0.14 -8.77 2.90
CA ASP A 40 -0.64 -7.87 3.75
C ASP A 40 -2.05 -8.44 3.99
N ILE A 41 -2.64 -9.08 2.97
CA ILE A 41 -3.91 -9.80 3.08
C ILE A 41 -3.75 -11.01 4.01
N SER A 42 -2.67 -11.78 3.84
CA SER A 42 -2.39 -12.97 4.65
C SER A 42 -2.25 -12.61 6.13
N ASN A 43 -1.56 -11.50 6.44
CA ASN A 43 -1.43 -10.99 7.80
C ASN A 43 -2.77 -10.49 8.37
N ALA A 44 -3.58 -9.81 7.56
CA ALA A 44 -4.89 -9.32 8.01
C ALA A 44 -5.85 -10.45 8.39
N VAL A 45 -5.82 -11.58 7.67
CA VAL A 45 -6.68 -12.75 7.92
C VAL A 45 -6.44 -13.39 9.29
N LEU A 46 -5.27 -13.17 9.90
CA LEU A 46 -4.96 -13.72 11.23
C LEU A 46 -5.96 -13.27 12.30
N PHE A 47 -6.46 -12.04 12.24
CA PHE A 47 -7.44 -11.56 13.21
C PHE A 47 -8.84 -12.17 13.01
N PRO A 48 -9.48 -12.10 11.83
CA PRO A 48 -10.78 -12.74 11.60
C PRO A 48 -10.78 -14.26 11.82
N ALA A 49 -9.64 -14.93 11.62
CA ALA A 49 -9.49 -16.36 11.86
C ALA A 49 -9.25 -16.73 13.33
N SER A 50 -9.11 -15.75 14.22
CA SER A 50 -8.82 -15.97 15.65
C SER A 50 -10.09 -15.98 16.51
N ASP A 51 -9.97 -16.51 17.73
CA ASP A 51 -11.04 -16.48 18.73
C ASP A 51 -11.46 -15.07 19.15
N GLU A 52 -10.57 -14.08 18.99
CA GLU A 52 -10.85 -12.67 19.30
C GLU A 52 -11.92 -12.06 18.36
N ALA A 53 -12.11 -12.65 17.18
CA ALA A 53 -13.12 -12.22 16.21
C ALA A 53 -14.43 -13.01 16.28
N ARG A 54 -14.65 -13.88 17.29
CA ARG A 54 -15.79 -14.82 17.38
C ARG A 54 -17.20 -14.22 17.31
N TYR A 55 -17.34 -12.91 17.49
CA TYR A 55 -18.61 -12.18 17.41
C TYR A 55 -18.65 -11.14 16.28
N ILE A 56 -17.62 -11.09 15.44
CA ILE A 56 -17.50 -10.17 14.33
C ILE A 56 -17.96 -10.91 13.06
N THR A 57 -19.11 -10.52 12.53
CA THR A 57 -19.70 -11.16 11.34
C THR A 57 -20.31 -10.09 10.43
N GLY A 58 -20.30 -10.33 9.12
CA GLY A 58 -20.97 -9.46 8.15
C GLY A 58 -20.38 -8.06 8.00
N VAL A 59 -19.19 -7.81 8.56
CA VAL A 59 -18.47 -6.54 8.42
C VAL A 59 -17.35 -6.64 7.39
N THR A 60 -17.06 -5.53 6.72
CA THR A 60 -15.92 -5.41 5.81
C THR A 60 -14.71 -4.89 6.58
N LEU A 61 -13.59 -5.62 6.52
CA LEU A 61 -12.29 -5.16 7.01
C LEU A 61 -11.45 -4.67 5.81
N PRO A 62 -11.41 -3.35 5.52
CA PRO A 62 -10.65 -2.83 4.40
C PRO A 62 -9.14 -2.99 4.64
N VAL A 63 -8.45 -3.56 3.64
CA VAL A 63 -6.99 -3.66 3.58
C VAL A 63 -6.56 -3.00 2.27
N ASP A 64 -6.53 -1.67 2.27
CA ASP A 64 -6.49 -0.85 1.06
C ASP A 64 -5.44 0.28 1.10
N ALA A 65 -4.55 0.26 2.10
CA ALA A 65 -3.57 1.32 2.37
C ALA A 65 -4.18 2.73 2.49
N GLY A 66 -5.44 2.85 2.95
CA GLY A 66 -6.10 4.14 3.17
C GLY A 66 -6.82 4.71 1.95
N SER A 67 -7.04 3.91 0.90
CA SER A 67 -7.75 4.36 -0.31
C SER A 67 -9.17 4.89 -0.05
N LEU A 68 -9.82 4.48 1.04
CA LEU A 68 -11.15 4.95 1.43
C LEU A 68 -11.17 6.24 2.27
N LEU A 69 -10.02 6.74 2.74
CA LEU A 69 -9.92 7.85 3.71
C LEU A 69 -9.81 9.24 3.06
N ARG A 70 -10.56 9.48 1.98
CA ARG A 70 -10.45 10.72 1.18
C ARG A 70 -10.79 12.00 1.93
#